data_AF-A0A7V0MKX3-F1
#
_entry.id   AF-A0A7V0MKX3-F1
#
_cell.length_a   1.000
_cell.length_b   1.000
_cell.length_c   1.000
_cell.angle_alpha   90.00
_cell.angle_beta   90.00
_cell.angle_gamma   90.00
#
_symmetry.space_group_name_H-M   'P 1'
#
loop_
_entity.id
_entity.type
_entity.pdbx_description
1 polymer ?
#
loop_
_entity_poly.entity_id
_entity_poly.type
_entity_poly.pdbx_seq_one_letter_code
_entity_poly.pdbx_strand_id
1 'polypeptide(L)'
;YAGHLTMCKNTTHKLNFTGSIIYIKNATNDGFAAAVNKGIRLAMASEADYVWILNPDTVVDPRALWELINIAASDKKVGIVTSAVFSYYEPDKLQYFGMGVDYDGKSMDVNTLKPCAAETLTGCSMLINLRMVKEVGFLNEDYFLYFEENDLFERAKSRRWKAIFQPSSKVYHKGGASIGKWLTTPLSVYYAVRNFLLFTESFYPERFASIIGAIETAFWPSIRQKTTLVEAFGKALRDFLRNKKGNSFNEQSSIGRFLPYKFRTLENQFNKTFSELTENPSIEVLDKLMAIFLLAYRTKHQEKMRKLQQLCQKAENLHQKGKSDRALRILHKIIEIHPFARAYSDLTVIYWEKDDITKALKYIEEALK
;
A
#
# COMPACT_ATOMS: atom_id res chain seq x y z
N TYR A 1 23.76 -38.52 19.87
CA TYR A 1 23.19 -39.63 19.10
C TYR A 1 23.56 -39.45 17.64
N ALA A 2 24.33 -40.41 17.12
CA ALA A 2 24.89 -40.44 15.79
C ALA A 2 23.86 -40.91 14.76
N GLY A 3 23.94 -40.37 13.54
CA GLY A 3 23.20 -40.82 12.37
C GLY A 3 23.87 -40.24 11.12
N HIS A 4 24.27 -41.13 10.21
CA HIS A 4 24.98 -40.85 8.97
C HIS A 4 24.24 -39.86 8.05
N LEU A 5 25.00 -38.93 7.44
CA LEU A 5 24.55 -38.09 6.33
C LEU A 5 25.23 -38.58 5.05
N THR A 6 24.47 -39.29 4.22
CA THR A 6 24.79 -39.61 2.83
C THR A 6 24.51 -38.37 1.96
N MET A 7 25.34 -38.07 0.96
CA MET A 7 25.12 -36.94 0.04
C MET A 7 23.79 -37.06 -0.74
N CYS A 8 23.17 -35.90 -1.08
CA CYS A 8 21.96 -35.65 -1.91
C CYS A 8 20.63 -35.35 -1.16
N LYS A 9 19.94 -34.26 -1.59
CA LYS A 9 18.62 -33.76 -1.17
C LYS A 9 18.46 -33.51 0.35
N ASN A 10 18.08 -32.28 0.72
CA ASN A 10 17.84 -31.80 2.09
C ASN A 10 19.07 -31.71 3.01
N THR A 11 20.01 -30.82 2.70
CA THR A 11 20.98 -30.36 3.70
C THR A 11 20.32 -29.33 4.62
N THR A 12 19.80 -29.79 5.77
CA THR A 12 19.46 -28.90 6.89
C THR A 12 20.75 -28.56 7.62
N HIS A 13 21.31 -27.37 7.36
CA HIS A 13 22.41 -26.87 8.17
C HIS A 13 21.88 -26.56 9.58
N LYS A 14 22.37 -27.28 10.60
CA LYS A 14 22.21 -26.85 12.00
C LYS A 14 23.11 -25.64 12.22
N LEU A 15 22.57 -24.45 12.03
CA LEU A 15 23.21 -23.22 12.48
C LEU A 15 23.09 -23.16 14.00
N ASN A 16 24.21 -23.04 14.71
CA ASN A 16 24.22 -22.68 16.13
C ASN A 16 23.80 -21.21 16.22
N PHE A 17 22.50 -20.95 16.25
CA PHE A 17 21.95 -19.61 16.47
C PHE A 17 21.91 -19.34 17.97
N THR A 18 22.68 -18.35 18.43
CA THR A 18 22.76 -17.96 19.85
C THR A 18 21.68 -16.94 20.25
N GLY A 19 20.76 -16.60 19.34
CA GLY A 19 19.66 -15.68 19.59
C GLY A 19 18.34 -16.39 19.93
N SER A 20 17.38 -15.62 20.45
CA SER A 20 16.01 -16.09 20.64
C SER A 20 15.26 -16.06 19.31
N ILE A 21 14.67 -17.20 18.92
CA ILE A 21 13.76 -17.28 17.77
C ILE A 21 12.33 -17.26 18.30
N ILE A 22 11.55 -16.27 17.90
CA ILE A 22 10.13 -16.19 18.20
C ILE A 22 9.36 -16.52 16.92
N TYR A 23 8.61 -17.63 16.95
CA TYR A 23 7.73 -18.03 15.86
C TYR A 23 6.29 -17.65 16.17
N ILE A 24 5.67 -16.88 15.28
CA ILE A 24 4.27 -16.46 15.39
C ILE A 24 3.47 -17.12 14.27
N LYS A 25 2.58 -18.05 14.62
CA LYS A 25 1.67 -18.69 13.67
C LYS A 25 0.41 -17.85 13.50
N ASN A 26 0.13 -17.41 12.28
CA ASN A 26 -1.14 -16.76 11.95
C ASN A 26 -2.24 -17.81 11.72
N ALA A 27 -3.46 -17.51 12.20
CA ALA A 27 -4.64 -18.34 11.96
C ALA A 27 -5.12 -18.27 10.51
N THR A 28 -4.97 -17.09 9.89
CA THR A 28 -5.40 -16.77 8.53
C THR A 28 -4.26 -16.11 7.75
N ASN A 29 -4.35 -16.15 6.42
CA ASN A 29 -3.48 -15.34 5.56
C ASN A 29 -4.12 -13.96 5.38
N ASP A 30 -3.68 -13.01 6.20
CA ASP A 30 -4.16 -11.62 6.19
C ASP A 30 -3.25 -10.69 5.38
N GLY A 31 -2.25 -11.25 4.69
CA GLY A 31 -1.35 -10.51 3.81
C GLY A 31 -0.04 -10.09 4.47
N PHE A 32 0.82 -9.45 3.67
CA PHE A 32 2.17 -9.05 4.05
C PHE A 32 2.16 -8.01 5.16
N ALA A 33 1.42 -6.91 4.99
CA ALA A 33 1.32 -5.86 6.00
C ALA A 33 0.85 -6.39 7.36
N ALA A 34 -0.20 -7.21 7.41
CA ALA A 34 -0.72 -7.76 8.66
C ALA A 34 0.31 -8.66 9.38
N ALA A 35 1.04 -9.48 8.62
CA ALA A 35 2.11 -10.31 9.17
C ALA A 35 3.29 -9.48 9.71
N VAL A 36 3.74 -8.49 8.94
CA VAL A 36 4.81 -7.57 9.35
C VAL A 36 4.39 -6.76 10.58
N ASN A 37 3.17 -6.23 10.61
CA ASN A 37 2.67 -5.41 11.72
C ASN A 37 2.66 -6.17 13.05
N LYS A 38 2.38 -7.48 13.05
CA LYS A 38 2.51 -8.33 14.25
C LYS A 38 3.95 -8.35 14.78
N GLY A 39 4.92 -8.49 13.88
CA GLY A 39 6.35 -8.41 14.21
C GLY A 39 6.76 -7.03 14.74
N ILE A 40 6.30 -5.96 14.09
CA ILE A 40 6.56 -4.58 14.54
C ILE A 40 6.01 -4.36 15.96
N ARG A 41 4.79 -4.81 16.26
CA ARG A 41 4.19 -4.69 17.61
C ARG A 41 5.02 -5.42 18.67
N LEU A 42 5.52 -6.61 18.35
CA LEU A 42 6.39 -7.37 19.26
C LEU A 42 7.73 -6.65 19.48
N ALA A 43 8.34 -6.11 18.43
CA ALA A 43 9.57 -5.32 18.53
C ALA A 43 9.37 -4.07 19.39
N MET A 44 8.25 -3.37 19.22
CA MET A 44 7.88 -2.22 20.05
C MET A 44 7.67 -2.60 21.52
N ALA A 45 7.06 -3.76 21.79
CA ALA A 45 6.87 -4.28 23.15
C ALA A 45 8.19 -4.67 23.82
N SER A 46 9.23 -4.94 23.02
CA SER A 46 10.60 -5.23 23.49
C SER A 46 11.48 -3.96 23.55
N GLU A 47 10.87 -2.78 23.44
CA GLU A 47 11.55 -1.48 23.45
C GLU A 47 12.64 -1.30 22.39
N ALA A 48 12.54 -2.02 21.27
CA ALA A 48 13.47 -1.84 20.16
C ALA A 48 13.37 -0.43 19.55
N ASP A 49 14.51 0.11 19.09
CA ASP A 49 14.55 1.36 18.34
C ASP A 49 14.20 1.18 16.86
N TYR A 50 14.61 0.04 16.29
CA TYR A 50 14.48 -0.28 14.88
C TYR A 50 13.94 -1.71 14.69
N VAL A 51 13.29 -1.94 13.56
CA VAL A 51 12.87 -3.27 13.09
C VAL A 51 13.39 -3.48 11.67
N TRP A 52 14.09 -4.58 11.43
CA TRP A 52 14.54 -4.95 10.09
C TRP A 52 13.55 -5.94 9.48
N ILE A 53 12.83 -5.50 8.46
CA ILE A 53 11.95 -6.35 7.67
C ILE A 53 12.78 -7.02 6.58
N LEU A 54 12.67 -8.33 6.51
CA LEU A 54 13.32 -9.18 5.51
C LEU A 54 12.33 -10.19 4.95
N ASN A 55 12.38 -10.37 3.63
CA ASN A 55 11.71 -11.49 3.00
C ASN A 55 12.37 -12.82 3.40
N PRO A 56 11.59 -13.91 3.58
CA PRO A 56 12.11 -15.19 4.03
C PRO A 56 12.99 -15.92 3.00
N ASP A 57 12.92 -15.52 1.73
CA ASP A 57 13.70 -16.08 0.61
C ASP A 57 14.93 -15.22 0.27
N THR A 58 15.48 -14.55 1.28
CA THR A 58 16.70 -13.74 1.17
C THR A 58 17.93 -14.42 1.79
N VAL A 59 19.11 -14.05 1.30
CA VAL A 59 20.41 -14.30 1.94
C VAL A 59 21.08 -12.95 2.10
N VAL A 60 21.55 -12.65 3.31
CA VAL A 60 22.08 -11.31 3.65
C VAL A 60 23.60 -11.34 3.75
N ASP A 61 24.26 -10.26 3.31
CA ASP A 61 25.67 -10.04 3.63
C ASP A 61 25.83 -9.88 5.15
N PRO A 62 26.88 -10.44 5.79
CA PRO A 62 27.06 -10.34 7.24
C PRO A 62 27.12 -8.91 7.79
N ARG A 63 27.50 -7.92 6.97
CA ARG A 63 27.53 -6.50 7.35
C ARG A 63 26.23 -5.77 7.02
N ALA A 64 25.29 -6.39 6.33
CA ALA A 64 24.09 -5.71 5.81
C ALA A 64 23.31 -4.96 6.89
N LEU A 65 23.09 -5.57 8.05
CA LEU A 65 22.37 -4.92 9.17
C LEU A 65 23.16 -3.74 9.75
N TRP A 66 24.47 -3.91 9.94
CA TRP A 66 25.36 -2.86 10.45
C TRP A 66 25.32 -1.62 9.56
N GLU A 67 25.39 -1.81 8.25
CA GLU A 67 25.30 -0.73 7.27
C GLU A 67 23.97 0.02 7.33
N LEU A 68 22.85 -0.70 7.51
CA LEU A 68 21.53 -0.06 7.66
C LEU A 68 21.45 0.76 8.95
N ILE A 69 21.94 0.21 10.08
CA ILE A 69 21.92 0.88 11.38
C ILE A 69 22.79 2.16 11.34
N ASN A 70 23.98 2.11 10.75
CA ASN A 70 24.87 3.28 10.65
C ASN A 70 24.17 4.46 9.96
N ILE A 71 23.47 4.21 8.86
CA ILE A 71 22.70 5.24 8.16
C ILE A 71 21.51 5.70 9.01
N ALA A 72 20.77 4.78 9.61
CA ALA A 72 19.60 5.11 10.42
C ALA A 72 19.93 5.91 11.68
N ALA A 73 21.13 5.75 12.23
CA ALA A 73 21.63 6.47 13.40
C ALA A 73 22.23 7.85 13.03
N SER A 74 22.62 8.07 11.77
CA SER A 74 23.28 9.31 11.32
C SER A 74 22.39 10.56 11.41
N ASP A 75 21.07 10.39 11.34
CA ASP A 75 20.10 11.50 11.43
C ASP A 75 18.79 10.98 12.05
N LYS A 76 18.31 11.68 13.10
CA LYS A 76 17.07 11.35 13.82
C LYS A 76 15.82 11.37 12.94
N LYS A 77 15.87 11.99 11.75
CA LYS A 77 14.80 12.01 10.75
C LYS A 77 14.89 10.90 9.72
N VAL A 78 15.90 10.02 9.78
CA VAL A 78 15.91 8.79 8.97
C VAL A 78 14.91 7.79 9.56
N GLY A 79 13.81 7.60 8.83
CA GLY A 79 12.71 6.74 9.21
C GLY A 79 12.82 5.35 8.60
N ILE A 80 13.42 5.27 7.41
CA ILE A 80 13.51 4.05 6.61
C ILE A 80 14.91 3.96 5.98
N VAL A 81 15.54 2.79 6.00
CA VAL A 81 16.75 2.49 5.23
C VAL A 81 16.57 1.20 4.45
N THR A 82 16.87 1.21 3.15
CA THR A 82 16.76 0.03 2.27
C THR A 82 18.13 -0.47 1.82
N SER A 83 18.23 -1.79 1.59
CA SER A 83 19.44 -2.44 1.07
C SER A 83 19.52 -2.38 -0.46
N ALA A 84 20.71 -2.55 -1.02
CA ALA A 84 20.88 -3.05 -2.38
C ALA A 84 20.41 -4.51 -2.46
N VAL A 85 19.44 -4.77 -3.34
CA VAL A 85 18.89 -6.12 -3.54
C VAL A 85 19.40 -6.69 -4.85
N PHE A 86 20.07 -7.83 -4.78
CA PHE A 86 20.60 -8.58 -5.91
C PHE A 86 19.76 -9.83 -6.18
N SER A 87 19.82 -10.33 -7.40
CA SER A 87 19.35 -11.69 -7.69
C SER A 87 20.24 -12.70 -6.97
N TYR A 88 19.64 -13.66 -6.26
CA TYR A 88 20.38 -14.76 -5.65
C TYR A 88 21.02 -15.69 -6.69
N TYR A 89 20.33 -15.93 -7.81
CA TYR A 89 20.79 -16.84 -8.86
C TYR A 89 21.79 -16.20 -9.82
N GLU A 90 21.78 -14.87 -9.90
CA GLU A 90 22.71 -14.08 -10.72
C GLU A 90 23.23 -12.91 -9.86
N PRO A 91 24.22 -13.16 -8.96
CA PRO A 91 24.63 -12.22 -7.92
C PRO A 91 25.15 -10.86 -8.40
N ASP A 92 25.52 -10.75 -9.68
CA ASP A 92 25.95 -9.49 -10.31
C ASP A 92 24.78 -8.62 -10.81
N LYS A 93 23.55 -9.15 -10.77
CA LYS A 93 22.35 -8.44 -11.21
C LYS A 93 21.68 -7.73 -10.03
N LEU A 94 21.74 -6.41 -10.06
CA LEU A 94 21.09 -5.54 -9.10
C LEU A 94 19.60 -5.38 -9.47
N GLN A 95 18.73 -5.86 -8.59
CA GLN A 95 17.27 -5.79 -8.76
C GLN A 95 16.65 -4.55 -8.13
N TYR A 96 17.27 -3.95 -7.10
CA TYR A 96 16.79 -2.72 -6.50
C TYR A 96 17.95 -1.84 -6.03
N PHE A 97 17.84 -0.54 -6.34
CA PHE A 97 18.91 0.47 -6.15
C PHE A 97 18.39 1.81 -5.65
N GLY A 98 17.27 1.82 -4.91
CA GLY A 98 16.70 3.03 -4.31
C GLY A 98 15.78 3.83 -5.22
N MET A 99 15.97 3.79 -6.54
CA MET A 99 15.13 4.52 -7.50
C MET A 99 14.00 3.66 -8.10
N GLY A 100 14.18 2.34 -8.14
CA GLY A 100 13.18 1.44 -8.69
C GLY A 100 13.56 -0.03 -8.50
N VAL A 101 12.60 -0.89 -8.82
CA VAL A 101 12.79 -2.35 -8.87
C VAL A 101 12.86 -2.78 -10.34
N ASP A 102 13.93 -3.46 -10.71
CA ASP A 102 14.10 -4.15 -11.97
C ASP A 102 14.20 -5.65 -11.69
N TYR A 103 13.14 -6.40 -12.01
CA TYR A 103 13.08 -7.83 -11.72
C TYR A 103 14.05 -8.67 -12.55
N ASP A 104 14.38 -8.21 -13.76
CA ASP A 104 15.38 -8.85 -14.62
C ASP A 104 16.80 -8.45 -14.23
N GLY A 105 16.91 -7.33 -13.51
CA GLY A 105 18.12 -6.83 -12.87
C GLY A 105 19.06 -6.16 -13.85
N LYS A 106 19.87 -5.23 -13.34
CA LYS A 106 20.86 -4.50 -14.13
C LYS A 106 22.27 -4.86 -13.66
N SER A 107 23.19 -4.98 -14.60
CA SER A 107 24.62 -5.02 -14.27
C SER A 107 25.04 -3.62 -13.80
N MET A 108 25.29 -3.49 -12.50
CA MET A 108 25.70 -2.22 -11.89
C MET A 108 26.67 -2.49 -10.75
N ASP A 109 27.81 -1.81 -10.74
CA ASP A 109 28.73 -1.86 -9.61
C ASP A 109 28.21 -0.97 -8.48
N VAL A 110 27.51 -1.57 -7.52
CA VAL A 110 26.98 -0.84 -6.35
C VAL A 110 28.06 -0.20 -5.50
N ASN A 111 29.32 -0.63 -5.59
CA ASN A 111 30.39 -0.06 -4.78
C ASN A 111 30.76 1.36 -5.25
N THR A 112 30.33 1.74 -6.47
CA THR A 112 30.45 3.11 -6.98
C THR A 112 29.35 4.03 -6.48
N LEU A 113 28.28 3.47 -5.91
CA LEU A 113 27.12 4.23 -5.43
C LEU A 113 27.37 4.76 -4.01
N LYS A 114 26.78 5.92 -3.72
CA LYS A 114 26.75 6.51 -2.40
C LYS A 114 25.35 6.38 -1.78
N PRO A 115 25.23 6.39 -0.45
CA PRO A 115 23.92 6.48 0.18
C PRO A 115 23.17 7.70 -0.36
N CYS A 116 21.91 7.52 -0.73
CA CYS A 116 21.08 8.57 -1.31
C CYS A 116 19.62 8.46 -0.86
N ALA A 117 18.82 9.49 -1.11
CA ALA A 117 17.39 9.41 -0.86
C ALA A 117 16.78 8.28 -1.70
N ALA A 118 16.02 7.39 -1.06
CA ALA A 118 15.23 6.41 -1.78
C ALA A 118 14.02 7.11 -2.41
N GLU A 119 13.77 6.86 -3.69
CA GLU A 119 12.58 7.36 -4.41
C GLU A 119 11.46 6.32 -4.42
N THR A 120 11.82 5.04 -4.29
CA THR A 120 10.89 3.91 -4.15
C THR A 120 11.39 2.98 -3.05
N LEU A 121 10.49 2.19 -2.48
CA LEU A 121 10.82 1.18 -1.48
C LEU A 121 10.67 -0.22 -2.05
N THR A 122 11.23 -1.19 -1.34
CA THR A 122 11.00 -2.61 -1.58
C THR A 122 10.75 -3.30 -0.25
N GLY A 123 9.72 -4.15 -0.19
CA GLY A 123 9.44 -4.98 0.98
C GLY A 123 10.49 -6.07 1.24
N CYS A 124 11.46 -6.25 0.33
CA CYS A 124 12.49 -7.30 0.42
C CYS A 124 13.46 -7.08 1.59
N SER A 125 13.94 -5.85 1.79
CA SER A 125 14.83 -5.49 2.89
C SER A 125 14.66 -4.02 3.26
N MET A 126 14.14 -3.78 4.46
CA MET A 126 13.87 -2.43 4.95
C MET A 126 14.05 -2.34 6.47
N LEU A 127 14.99 -1.52 6.92
CA LEU A 127 15.11 -1.13 8.33
C LEU A 127 14.18 0.04 8.61
N ILE A 128 13.25 -0.10 9.55
CA ILE A 128 12.29 0.93 9.95
C ILE A 128 12.59 1.42 11.36
N ASN A 129 12.62 2.73 11.54
CA ASN A 129 12.67 3.41 12.83
C ASN A 129 11.30 3.38 13.52
N LEU A 130 11.21 2.77 14.71
CA LEU A 130 9.94 2.58 15.41
C LEU A 130 9.35 3.89 15.96
N ARG A 131 10.14 4.97 16.08
CA ARG A 131 9.60 6.31 16.37
C ARG A 131 8.79 6.87 15.22
N MET A 132 9.22 6.62 13.97
CA MET A 132 8.43 6.97 12.80
C MET A 132 7.11 6.22 12.81
N VAL A 133 7.13 4.90 13.05
CA VAL A 133 5.89 4.08 13.10
C VAL A 133 4.91 4.59 14.16
N LYS A 134 5.39 5.01 15.34
CA LYS A 134 4.55 5.64 16.38
C LYS A 134 3.87 6.92 15.89
N GLU A 135 4.51 7.69 15.01
CA GLU A 135 3.98 8.94 14.49
C GLU A 135 3.06 8.75 13.27
N VAL A 136 3.45 7.88 12.34
CA VAL A 136 2.81 7.76 11.02
C VAL A 136 1.84 6.59 10.93
N GLY A 137 1.94 5.63 11.84
CA GLY A 137 1.18 4.38 11.84
C GLY A 137 1.91 3.21 11.17
N PHE A 138 1.32 2.02 11.32
CA PHE A 138 1.81 0.75 10.79
C PHE A 138 1.70 0.66 9.25
N LEU A 139 2.12 -0.46 8.64
CA LEU A 139 1.81 -0.73 7.23
C LEU A 139 0.30 -0.85 7.06
N ASN A 140 -0.22 -0.37 5.94
CA ASN A 140 -1.66 -0.37 5.68
C ASN A 140 -2.14 -1.77 5.24
N GLU A 141 -2.93 -2.42 6.09
CA GLU A 141 -3.42 -3.78 5.89
C GLU A 141 -4.52 -3.87 4.80
N ASP A 142 -5.06 -2.72 4.36
CA ASP A 142 -6.09 -2.66 3.31
C ASP A 142 -5.59 -3.15 1.94
N TYR A 143 -4.28 -3.19 1.74
CA TYR A 143 -3.71 -3.64 0.48
C TYR A 143 -3.57 -5.17 0.40
N PHE A 144 -3.38 -5.87 1.53
CA PHE A 144 -3.01 -7.29 1.61
C PHE A 144 -1.67 -7.68 0.96
N LEU A 145 -1.41 -7.20 -0.26
CA LEU A 145 -0.21 -7.44 -1.05
C LEU A 145 0.07 -6.28 -2.01
N TYR A 146 1.30 -5.78 -2.06
CA TYR A 146 1.77 -4.66 -2.87
C TYR A 146 1.22 -3.30 -2.43
N PHE A 147 2.06 -2.27 -2.57
CA PHE A 147 1.81 -0.87 -2.20
C PHE A 147 1.81 -0.55 -0.70
N GLU A 148 2.01 -1.53 0.19
CA GLU A 148 1.98 -1.27 1.64
C GLU A 148 3.18 -0.45 2.09
N GLU A 149 4.33 -0.68 1.46
CA GLU A 149 5.55 0.10 1.66
C GLU A 149 5.47 1.48 0.99
N ASN A 150 4.91 1.60 -0.22
CA ASN A 150 4.67 2.89 -0.87
C ASN A 150 3.73 3.78 -0.04
N ASP A 151 2.65 3.23 0.51
CA ASP A 151 1.74 3.94 1.40
C ASP A 151 2.45 4.43 2.66
N LEU A 152 3.25 3.56 3.30
CA LEU A 152 4.06 3.94 4.45
C LEU A 152 5.06 5.06 4.09
N PHE A 153 5.66 4.98 2.91
CA PHE A 153 6.62 5.98 2.41
C PHE A 153 5.99 7.36 2.26
N GLU A 154 4.82 7.46 1.64
CA GLU A 154 4.12 8.73 1.47
C GLU A 154 3.66 9.32 2.81
N ARG A 155 3.15 8.48 3.72
CA ARG A 155 2.85 8.92 5.10
C ARG A 155 4.09 9.39 5.84
N ALA A 156 5.22 8.70 5.71
CA ALA A 156 6.50 9.10 6.30
C ALA A 156 6.96 10.46 5.78
N LYS A 157 6.92 10.66 4.45
CA LYS A 157 7.27 11.93 3.80
C LYS A 157 6.39 13.09 4.27
N SER A 158 5.08 12.87 4.43
CA SER A 158 4.16 13.90 4.94
C SER A 158 4.54 14.42 6.35
N ARG A 159 5.24 13.60 7.13
CA ARG A 159 5.80 13.93 8.46
C ARG A 159 7.30 14.25 8.43
N ARG A 160 7.85 14.52 7.24
CA ARG A 160 9.25 14.89 6.99
C ARG A 160 10.27 13.83 7.44
N TRP A 161 9.85 12.57 7.50
CA TRP A 161 10.79 11.46 7.64
C TRP A 161 11.48 11.16 6.31
N LYS A 162 12.74 10.75 6.39
CA LYS A 162 13.59 10.41 5.24
C LYS A 162 13.65 8.90 5.05
N ALA A 163 13.62 8.45 3.79
CA ALA A 163 14.03 7.11 3.41
C ALA A 163 15.36 7.18 2.67
N ILE A 164 16.31 6.31 3.03
CA ILE A 164 17.66 6.30 2.47
C ILE A 164 17.95 4.92 1.86
N PHE A 165 18.46 4.90 0.64
CA PHE A 165 19.04 3.72 0.04
C PHE A 165 20.50 3.59 0.47
N GLN A 166 20.89 2.43 1.02
CA GLN A 166 22.26 2.15 1.47
C GLN A 166 22.91 1.07 0.60
N PRO A 167 23.73 1.44 -0.42
CA PRO A 167 24.29 0.48 -1.38
C PRO A 167 25.27 -0.53 -0.76
N SER A 168 25.90 -0.18 0.37
CA SER A 168 26.80 -1.09 1.09
C SER A 168 26.06 -2.20 1.85
N SER A 169 24.77 -2.04 2.13
CA SER A 169 23.92 -3.11 2.68
C SER A 169 23.45 -4.01 1.54
N LYS A 170 24.00 -5.23 1.43
CA LYS A 170 23.72 -6.15 0.33
C LYS A 170 22.82 -7.30 0.76
N VAL A 171 21.76 -7.54 0.01
CA VAL A 171 20.80 -8.64 0.21
C VAL A 171 20.59 -9.35 -1.13
N TYR A 172 20.57 -10.68 -1.11
CA TYR A 172 20.37 -11.53 -2.28
C TYR A 172 19.00 -12.19 -2.20
N HIS A 173 18.12 -11.90 -3.15
CA HIS A 173 16.73 -12.33 -3.16
C HIS A 173 16.51 -13.43 -4.20
N LYS A 174 15.90 -14.54 -3.78
CA LYS A 174 15.57 -15.65 -4.69
C LYS A 174 14.36 -15.31 -5.56
N GLY A 175 13.37 -14.61 -5.00
CA GLY A 175 12.21 -14.07 -5.69
C GLY A 175 11.22 -15.13 -6.18
N GLY A 176 9.97 -14.69 -6.42
CA GLY A 176 8.97 -15.43 -7.19
C GLY A 176 8.42 -16.73 -6.57
N ALA A 177 8.88 -17.12 -5.37
CA ALA A 177 8.55 -18.43 -4.79
C ALA A 177 7.07 -18.60 -4.41
N SER A 178 6.35 -17.51 -4.08
CA SER A 178 4.98 -17.60 -3.56
C SER A 178 3.87 -17.16 -4.53
N ILE A 179 4.10 -16.11 -5.34
CA ILE A 179 3.03 -15.44 -6.13
C ILE A 179 3.34 -15.40 -7.64
N GLY A 180 4.54 -15.83 -8.04
CA GLY A 180 5.06 -15.65 -9.40
C GLY A 180 5.62 -14.24 -9.63
N LYS A 181 6.01 -13.94 -10.88
CA LYS A 181 6.54 -12.63 -11.27
C LYS A 181 5.42 -11.57 -11.32
N TRP A 182 5.79 -10.31 -11.10
CA TRP A 182 4.90 -9.15 -11.23
C TRP A 182 4.08 -9.20 -12.52
N LEU A 183 2.75 -9.03 -12.41
CA LEU A 183 1.76 -9.06 -13.50
C LEU A 183 1.71 -10.34 -14.34
N THR A 184 2.28 -11.46 -13.88
CA THR A 184 2.25 -12.74 -14.61
C THR A 184 1.20 -13.73 -14.11
N THR A 185 0.62 -13.47 -12.94
CA THR A 185 -0.44 -14.30 -12.32
C THR A 185 -1.70 -13.49 -12.06
N PRO A 186 -2.91 -14.11 -12.08
CA PRO A 186 -4.17 -13.42 -11.77
C PRO A 186 -4.14 -12.71 -10.41
N LEU A 187 -3.56 -13.35 -9.40
CA LEU A 187 -3.39 -12.78 -8.06
C LEU A 187 -2.53 -11.49 -8.12
N SER A 188 -1.41 -11.54 -8.85
CA SER A 188 -0.51 -10.40 -8.97
C SER A 188 -1.17 -9.23 -9.71
N VAL A 189 -1.87 -9.50 -10.81
CA VAL A 189 -2.60 -8.48 -11.58
C VAL A 189 -3.70 -7.84 -10.75
N TYR A 190 -4.48 -8.66 -10.03
CA TYR A 190 -5.57 -8.16 -9.21
C TYR A 190 -5.10 -7.16 -8.17
N TYR A 191 -4.11 -7.55 -7.35
CA TYR A 191 -3.61 -6.68 -6.29
C TYR A 191 -2.82 -5.50 -6.84
N ALA A 192 -1.99 -5.68 -7.87
CA ALA A 192 -1.27 -4.58 -8.51
C ALA A 192 -2.22 -3.49 -8.99
N VAL A 193 -3.28 -3.86 -9.70
CA VAL A 193 -4.25 -2.89 -10.27
C VAL A 193 -5.11 -2.28 -9.17
N ARG A 194 -5.77 -3.09 -8.33
CA ARG A 194 -6.67 -2.59 -7.28
C ARG A 194 -5.93 -1.65 -6.33
N ASN A 195 -4.72 -2.04 -5.93
CA ASN A 195 -3.96 -1.30 -4.94
C ASN A 195 -3.29 -0.06 -5.53
N PHE A 196 -2.88 -0.09 -6.81
CA PHE A 196 -2.47 1.12 -7.51
C PHE A 196 -3.58 2.17 -7.53
N LEU A 197 -4.83 1.75 -7.76
CA LEU A 197 -6.00 2.63 -7.71
C LEU A 197 -6.27 3.16 -6.29
N LEU A 198 -6.25 2.30 -5.26
CA LEU A 198 -6.42 2.70 -3.86
C LEU A 198 -5.33 3.68 -3.40
N PHE A 199 -4.09 3.41 -3.76
CA PHE A 199 -2.94 4.26 -3.46
C PHE A 199 -3.09 5.62 -4.14
N THR A 200 -3.45 5.63 -5.43
CA THR A 200 -3.65 6.88 -6.17
C THR A 200 -4.83 7.69 -5.63
N GLU A 201 -5.95 7.05 -5.27
CA GLU A 201 -7.08 7.72 -4.63
C GLU A 201 -6.69 8.38 -3.29
N SER A 202 -5.79 7.73 -2.54
CA SER A 202 -5.40 8.18 -1.20
C SER A 202 -4.36 9.31 -1.22
N PHE A 203 -3.39 9.26 -2.13
CA PHE A 203 -2.23 10.17 -2.09
C PHE A 203 -2.15 11.13 -3.29
N TYR A 204 -2.77 10.80 -4.43
CA TYR A 204 -2.72 11.62 -5.64
C TYR A 204 -4.09 11.73 -6.34
N PRO A 205 -5.18 12.10 -5.62
CA PRO A 205 -6.53 12.13 -6.17
C PRO A 205 -6.66 13.08 -7.38
N GLU A 206 -5.88 14.15 -7.45
CA GLU A 206 -5.82 15.08 -8.58
C GLU A 206 -5.25 14.44 -9.85
N ARG A 207 -4.42 13.40 -9.69
CA ARG A 207 -3.82 12.64 -10.79
C ARG A 207 -4.66 11.43 -11.17
N PHE A 208 -5.79 11.18 -10.52
CA PHE A 208 -6.59 9.98 -10.76
C PHE A 208 -7.03 9.81 -12.22
N ALA A 209 -7.26 10.90 -12.97
CA ALA A 209 -7.56 10.79 -14.40
C ALA A 209 -6.35 10.32 -15.24
N SER A 210 -5.12 10.68 -14.84
CA SER A 210 -3.87 10.33 -15.55
C SER A 210 -3.45 8.87 -15.35
N ILE A 211 -4.06 8.14 -14.41
CA ILE A 211 -3.75 6.73 -14.15
C ILE A 211 -4.08 5.82 -15.35
N ILE A 212 -4.99 6.27 -16.22
CA ILE A 212 -5.34 5.54 -17.45
C ILE A 212 -4.07 5.27 -18.26
N GLY A 213 -3.30 6.32 -18.54
CA GLY A 213 -2.06 6.18 -19.32
C GLY A 213 -1.03 5.29 -18.63
N ALA A 214 -0.96 5.29 -17.30
CA ALA A 214 -0.09 4.39 -16.55
C ALA A 214 -0.53 2.92 -16.67
N ILE A 215 -1.83 2.63 -16.61
CA ILE A 215 -2.36 1.28 -16.79
C ILE A 215 -2.12 0.80 -18.23
N GLU A 216 -2.40 1.64 -19.22
CA GLU A 216 -2.21 1.34 -20.65
C GLU A 216 -0.75 1.04 -20.98
N THR A 217 0.20 1.80 -20.42
CA THR A 217 1.62 1.67 -20.76
C THR A 217 2.37 0.66 -19.91
N ALA A 218 2.13 0.63 -18.59
CA ALA A 218 2.94 -0.16 -17.67
C ALA A 218 2.31 -1.52 -17.29
N PHE A 219 0.99 -1.68 -17.41
CA PHE A 219 0.29 -2.88 -16.91
C PHE A 219 -0.29 -3.70 -18.08
N TRP A 220 -0.97 -3.03 -19.00
CA TRP A 220 -1.71 -3.68 -20.08
C TRP A 220 -0.89 -4.60 -20.98
N PRO A 221 0.36 -4.29 -21.37
CA PRO A 221 1.16 -5.16 -22.23
C PRO A 221 1.35 -6.57 -21.66
N SER A 222 1.44 -6.70 -20.34
CA SER A 222 1.53 -7.98 -19.63
C SER A 222 0.16 -8.63 -19.43
N ILE A 223 -0.86 -7.83 -19.08
CA ILE A 223 -2.21 -8.31 -18.76
C ILE A 223 -2.89 -8.93 -19.99
N ARG A 224 -2.79 -8.30 -21.16
CA ARG A 224 -3.50 -8.73 -22.38
C ARG A 224 -3.07 -10.09 -22.94
N GLN A 225 -1.98 -10.66 -22.41
CA GLN A 225 -1.39 -11.89 -22.91
C GLN A 225 -2.22 -13.15 -22.59
N LYS A 226 -3.09 -13.09 -21.57
CA LYS A 226 -3.89 -14.24 -21.12
C LYS A 226 -5.27 -13.79 -20.63
N THR A 227 -6.32 -14.48 -21.05
CA THR A 227 -7.70 -14.21 -20.63
C THR A 227 -7.86 -14.17 -19.11
N THR A 228 -7.21 -15.08 -18.38
CA THR A 228 -7.27 -15.12 -16.90
C THR A 228 -6.65 -13.89 -16.23
N LEU A 229 -5.71 -13.21 -16.87
CA LEU A 229 -5.14 -11.95 -16.37
C LEU A 229 -6.08 -10.78 -16.66
N VAL A 230 -6.72 -10.75 -17.84
CA VAL A 230 -7.76 -9.77 -18.18
C VAL A 230 -8.96 -9.89 -17.22
N GLU A 231 -9.35 -11.12 -16.88
CA GLU A 231 -10.40 -11.39 -15.89
C GLU A 231 -10.05 -10.81 -14.50
N ALA A 232 -8.82 -11.03 -14.04
CA ALA A 232 -8.32 -10.48 -12.79
C ALA A 232 -8.26 -8.95 -12.80
N PHE A 233 -7.85 -8.35 -13.93
CA PHE A 233 -7.85 -6.91 -14.14
C PHE A 233 -9.24 -6.30 -13.97
N GLY A 234 -10.26 -6.82 -14.67
CA GLY A 234 -11.62 -6.28 -14.51
C GLY A 234 -12.24 -6.56 -13.14
N LYS A 235 -11.88 -7.67 -12.48
CA LYS A 235 -12.24 -7.89 -11.08
C LYS A 235 -11.62 -6.82 -10.18
N ALA A 236 -10.36 -6.44 -10.39
CA ALA A 236 -9.69 -5.39 -9.63
C ALA A 236 -10.37 -4.03 -9.79
N LEU A 237 -10.73 -3.64 -11.04
CA LEU A 237 -11.47 -2.40 -11.31
C LEU A 237 -12.82 -2.37 -10.56
N ARG A 238 -13.59 -3.46 -10.64
CA ARG A 238 -14.89 -3.57 -9.96
C ARG A 238 -14.75 -3.52 -8.45
N ASP A 239 -13.80 -4.25 -7.90
CA ASP A 239 -13.60 -4.31 -6.45
C ASP A 239 -13.09 -2.98 -5.89
N PHE A 240 -12.25 -2.25 -6.63
CA PHE A 240 -11.92 -0.86 -6.33
C PHE A 240 -13.18 0.03 -6.31
N LEU A 241 -14.03 -0.05 -7.34
CA LEU A 241 -15.30 0.71 -7.37
C LEU A 241 -16.23 0.33 -6.21
N ARG A 242 -16.13 -0.88 -5.66
CA ARG A 242 -16.84 -1.32 -4.45
C ARG A 242 -16.14 -0.95 -3.14
N ASN A 243 -14.97 -0.31 -3.19
CA ASN A 243 -14.13 -0.03 -2.02
C ASN A 243 -13.75 -1.31 -1.25
N LYS A 244 -13.51 -2.43 -1.97
CA LYS A 244 -12.99 -3.65 -1.37
C LYS A 244 -11.50 -3.49 -1.05
N LYS A 245 -11.12 -4.02 0.10
CA LYS A 245 -9.79 -3.94 0.71
C LYS A 245 -9.38 -5.33 1.20
N GLY A 246 -8.16 -5.46 1.72
CA GLY A 246 -7.62 -6.68 2.29
C GLY A 246 -7.63 -7.86 1.32
N ASN A 247 -7.76 -9.07 1.87
CA ASN A 247 -7.75 -10.33 1.13
C ASN A 247 -9.09 -10.61 0.42
N SER A 248 -9.36 -9.95 -0.71
CA SER A 248 -10.64 -10.07 -1.43
C SER A 248 -10.55 -10.67 -2.84
N PHE A 249 -9.38 -11.23 -3.21
CA PHE A 249 -9.21 -11.92 -4.49
C PHE A 249 -10.08 -13.17 -4.62
N ASN A 250 -10.11 -14.03 -3.60
CA ASN A 250 -10.86 -15.30 -3.65
C ASN A 250 -12.34 -15.14 -3.28
N GLU A 251 -12.76 -13.96 -2.83
CA GLU A 251 -14.18 -13.70 -2.60
C GLU A 251 -14.94 -13.80 -3.92
N GLN A 252 -16.00 -14.61 -3.94
CA GLN A 252 -16.89 -14.68 -5.08
C GLN A 252 -17.32 -13.27 -5.45
N SER A 253 -16.92 -12.85 -6.64
CA SER A 253 -17.46 -11.66 -7.28
C SER A 253 -18.91 -11.99 -7.62
N SER A 254 -19.83 -11.75 -6.70
CA SER A 254 -21.21 -11.55 -7.12
C SER A 254 -21.20 -10.44 -8.17
N ILE A 255 -22.05 -10.54 -9.19
CA ILE A 255 -22.40 -9.42 -10.06
C ILE A 255 -23.24 -8.44 -9.21
N GLY A 256 -22.65 -7.97 -8.10
CA GLY A 256 -23.24 -7.04 -7.16
C GLY A 256 -23.03 -5.62 -7.65
N ARG A 257 -23.99 -4.75 -7.34
CA ARG A 257 -23.93 -3.34 -7.74
C ARG A 257 -22.70 -2.65 -7.15
N PHE A 258 -21.99 -1.88 -7.97
CA PHE A 258 -20.95 -0.96 -7.51
C PHE A 258 -21.35 0.51 -7.66
N LEU A 259 -22.46 0.78 -8.35
CA LEU A 259 -23.12 2.08 -8.36
C LEU A 259 -24.55 2.01 -7.77
N PRO A 260 -25.07 3.14 -7.27
CA PRO A 260 -26.50 3.26 -6.96
C PRO A 260 -27.39 2.86 -8.15
N TYR A 261 -28.58 2.31 -7.87
CA TYR A 261 -29.50 1.79 -8.91
C TYR A 261 -29.80 2.79 -10.04
N LYS A 262 -29.88 4.10 -9.72
CA LYS A 262 -30.10 5.15 -10.71
C LYS A 262 -29.02 5.27 -11.79
N PHE A 263 -27.86 4.63 -11.60
CA PHE A 263 -26.76 4.56 -12.57
C PHE A 263 -26.55 3.15 -13.16
N ARG A 264 -27.57 2.30 -13.11
CA ARG A 264 -27.51 0.92 -13.64
C ARG A 264 -27.08 0.87 -15.11
N THR A 265 -27.45 1.85 -15.93
CA THR A 265 -27.04 1.93 -17.33
C THR A 265 -25.52 1.98 -17.47
N LEU A 266 -24.85 2.78 -16.64
CA LEU A 266 -23.39 2.91 -16.65
C LEU A 266 -22.71 1.61 -16.19
N GLU A 267 -23.28 0.97 -15.16
CA GLU A 267 -22.80 -0.34 -14.69
C GLU A 267 -22.95 -1.44 -15.75
N ASN A 268 -24.07 -1.44 -16.49
CA ASN A 268 -24.31 -2.37 -17.60
C ASN A 268 -23.32 -2.12 -18.76
N GLN A 269 -23.03 -0.85 -19.08
CA GLN A 269 -22.02 -0.50 -20.09
C GLN A 269 -20.64 -1.02 -19.68
N PHE A 270 -20.24 -0.82 -18.42
CA PHE A 270 -18.98 -1.34 -17.90
C PHE A 270 -18.90 -2.86 -18.06
N ASN A 271 -19.93 -3.60 -17.61
CA ASN A 271 -19.93 -5.06 -17.69
C ASN A 271 -19.93 -5.57 -19.14
N LYS A 272 -20.65 -4.90 -20.05
CA LYS A 272 -20.66 -5.24 -21.48
C LYS A 272 -19.29 -5.02 -22.12
N THR A 273 -18.69 -3.85 -21.94
CA THR A 273 -17.37 -3.53 -22.49
C THR A 273 -16.27 -4.40 -21.88
N PHE A 274 -16.41 -4.79 -20.61
CA PHE A 274 -15.49 -5.75 -20.00
C PHE A 274 -15.62 -7.17 -20.58
N SER A 275 -16.83 -7.62 -20.90
CA SER A 275 -17.03 -8.88 -21.64
C SER A 275 -16.36 -8.82 -23.01
N GLU A 276 -16.56 -7.71 -23.74
CA GLU A 276 -15.89 -7.45 -25.03
C GLU A 276 -14.36 -7.47 -24.87
N LEU A 277 -13.79 -6.88 -23.81
CA LEU A 277 -12.35 -6.86 -23.55
C LEU A 277 -11.79 -8.27 -23.29
N THR A 278 -12.59 -9.13 -22.67
CA THR A 278 -12.20 -10.52 -22.35
C THR A 278 -12.13 -11.37 -23.62
N GLU A 279 -13.03 -11.11 -24.59
CA GLU A 279 -13.06 -11.75 -25.90
C GLU A 279 -12.03 -11.16 -26.87
N ASN A 280 -11.83 -9.83 -26.82
CA ASN A 280 -10.93 -9.07 -27.67
C ASN A 280 -10.11 -8.07 -26.83
N PRO A 281 -8.93 -8.46 -26.32
CA PRO A 281 -8.09 -7.63 -25.47
C PRO A 281 -7.28 -6.61 -26.28
N SER A 282 -7.97 -5.81 -27.10
CA SER A 282 -7.37 -4.73 -27.89
C SER A 282 -7.26 -3.44 -27.07
N ILE A 283 -6.38 -2.53 -27.49
CA ILE A 283 -6.20 -1.23 -26.82
C ILE A 283 -7.48 -0.38 -26.95
N GLU A 284 -8.17 -0.45 -28.09
CA GLU A 284 -9.39 0.33 -28.34
C GLU A 284 -10.54 -0.08 -27.40
N VAL A 285 -10.64 -1.36 -27.04
CA VAL A 285 -11.63 -1.84 -26.07
C VAL A 285 -11.22 -1.47 -24.65
N LEU A 286 -9.92 -1.48 -24.33
CA LEU A 286 -9.40 -1.02 -23.04
C LEU A 286 -9.74 0.46 -22.82
N ASP A 287 -9.45 1.33 -23.79
CA ASP A 287 -9.70 2.77 -23.69
C ASP A 287 -11.17 3.07 -23.41
N LYS A 288 -12.07 2.36 -24.10
CA LYS A 288 -13.53 2.42 -23.85
C LYS A 288 -13.86 2.00 -22.41
N LEU A 289 -13.31 0.88 -21.94
CA LEU A 289 -13.55 0.40 -20.58
C LEU A 289 -13.04 1.40 -19.54
N MET A 290 -11.84 1.97 -19.75
CA MET A 290 -11.22 2.92 -18.83
C MET A 290 -11.96 4.25 -18.79
N ALA A 291 -12.50 4.72 -19.91
CA ALA A 291 -13.38 5.89 -19.95
C ALA A 291 -14.67 5.67 -19.13
N ILE A 292 -15.31 4.50 -19.28
CA ILE A 292 -16.49 4.12 -18.49
C ILE A 292 -16.14 4.01 -17.00
N PHE A 293 -14.99 3.40 -16.68
CA PHE A 293 -14.49 3.28 -15.31
C PHE A 293 -14.28 4.65 -14.64
N LEU A 294 -13.64 5.60 -15.33
CA LEU A 294 -13.46 6.96 -14.78
C LEU A 294 -14.79 7.68 -14.57
N LEU A 295 -15.75 7.50 -15.48
CA LEU A 295 -17.10 8.06 -15.30
C LEU A 295 -17.79 7.44 -14.06
N ALA A 296 -17.67 6.13 -13.86
CA ALA A 296 -18.19 5.44 -12.69
C ALA A 296 -17.53 5.93 -11.39
N TYR A 297 -16.20 6.10 -11.39
CA TYR A 297 -15.45 6.69 -10.28
C TYR A 297 -15.96 8.11 -9.96
N ARG A 298 -15.98 9.02 -10.94
CA ARG A 298 -16.46 10.40 -10.75
C ARG A 298 -17.88 10.45 -10.19
N THR A 299 -18.77 9.61 -10.71
CA THR A 299 -20.16 9.48 -10.24
C THR A 299 -20.22 9.09 -8.76
N LYS A 300 -19.42 8.10 -8.36
CA LYS A 300 -19.33 7.65 -6.96
C LYS A 300 -18.78 8.75 -6.05
N HIS A 301 -17.76 9.48 -6.49
CA HIS A 301 -17.19 10.60 -5.72
C HIS A 301 -18.18 11.74 -5.54
N GLN A 302 -18.88 12.15 -6.59
CA GLN A 302 -19.90 13.20 -6.52
C GLN A 302 -21.03 12.82 -5.56
N GLU A 303 -21.52 11.58 -5.61
CA GLU A 303 -22.55 11.11 -4.67
C GLU A 303 -22.05 11.07 -3.22
N LYS A 304 -20.79 10.67 -3.00
CA LYS A 304 -20.16 10.71 -1.68
C LYS A 304 -20.10 12.14 -1.16
N MET A 305 -19.57 13.08 -1.95
CA MET A 305 -19.45 14.49 -1.57
C MET A 305 -20.80 15.13 -1.25
N ARG A 306 -21.83 14.87 -2.08
CA ARG A 306 -23.20 15.36 -1.84
C ARG A 306 -23.76 14.86 -0.51
N LYS A 307 -23.53 13.60 -0.15
CA LYS A 307 -23.96 13.04 1.14
C LYS A 307 -23.22 13.67 2.32
N LEU A 308 -21.91 13.90 2.20
CA LEU A 308 -21.13 14.56 3.26
C LEU A 308 -21.62 16.00 3.49
N GLN A 309 -21.89 16.75 2.43
CA GLN A 309 -22.48 18.09 2.52
C GLN A 309 -23.85 18.09 3.22
N GLN A 310 -24.72 17.13 2.89
CA GLN A 310 -26.02 16.99 3.55
C GLN A 310 -25.89 16.66 5.05
N LEU A 311 -24.88 15.86 5.43
CA LEU A 311 -24.63 15.55 6.83
C LEU A 311 -24.07 16.76 7.61
N CYS A 312 -23.20 17.56 7.00
CA CYS A 312 -22.73 18.83 7.58
C CYS A 312 -23.92 19.76 7.81
N GLN A 313 -24.77 19.96 6.79
CA GLN A 313 -25.97 20.78 6.92
C GLN A 313 -26.91 20.30 8.03
N LYS A 314 -27.05 18.97 8.19
CA LYS A 314 -27.82 18.39 9.29
C LYS A 314 -27.19 18.67 10.66
N ALA A 315 -25.87 18.61 10.76
CA ALA A 315 -25.15 18.91 12.00
C ALA A 315 -25.29 20.39 12.38
N GLU A 316 -25.11 21.30 11.43
CA GLU A 316 -25.34 22.75 11.61
C GLU A 316 -26.76 23.03 12.12
N ASN A 317 -27.78 22.45 11.48
CA ASN A 317 -29.18 22.62 11.89
C ASN A 317 -29.46 22.06 13.30
N LEU A 318 -28.74 21.03 13.73
CA LEU A 318 -28.87 20.49 15.09
C LEU A 318 -28.20 21.43 16.11
N HIS A 319 -27.02 21.95 15.77
CA HIS A 319 -26.30 22.91 16.61
C HIS A 319 -27.11 24.18 16.85
N GLN A 320 -27.66 24.78 15.79
CA GLN A 320 -28.55 25.96 15.88
C GLN A 320 -29.79 25.72 16.76
N LYS A 321 -30.24 24.47 16.91
CA LYS A 321 -31.35 24.08 17.78
C LYS A 321 -30.90 23.73 19.22
N GLY A 322 -29.69 24.09 19.60
CA GLY A 322 -29.10 23.81 20.92
C GLY A 322 -28.70 22.34 21.13
N LYS A 323 -28.60 21.52 20.06
CA LYS A 323 -28.26 20.09 20.15
C LYS A 323 -26.81 19.81 19.75
N SER A 324 -25.87 20.60 20.26
CA SER A 324 -24.45 20.58 19.88
C SER A 324 -23.78 19.21 20.05
N ASP A 325 -24.11 18.44 21.09
CA ASP A 325 -23.52 17.10 21.28
C ASP A 325 -23.97 16.07 20.23
N ARG A 326 -25.16 16.27 19.61
CA ARG A 326 -25.58 15.45 18.47
C ARG A 326 -24.88 15.92 17.19
N ALA A 327 -24.69 17.22 17.01
CA ALA A 327 -23.94 17.78 15.89
C ALA A 327 -22.48 17.29 15.90
N LEU A 328 -21.78 17.39 17.04
CA LEU A 328 -20.41 16.91 17.22
C LEU A 328 -20.27 15.42 16.86
N ARG A 329 -21.20 14.56 17.31
CA ARG A 329 -21.19 13.13 16.96
C ARG A 329 -21.30 12.89 15.45
N ILE A 330 -22.11 13.68 14.75
CA ILE A 330 -22.23 13.57 13.28
C ILE A 330 -20.93 14.03 12.62
N LEU A 331 -20.39 15.18 13.01
CA LEU A 331 -19.20 15.76 12.41
C LEU A 331 -17.95 14.90 12.62
N HIS A 332 -17.73 14.38 13.83
CA HIS A 332 -16.64 13.42 14.10
C HIS A 332 -16.78 12.17 13.24
N LYS A 333 -18.01 11.62 13.11
CA LYS A 333 -18.27 10.49 12.22
C LYS A 333 -18.03 10.81 10.75
N ILE A 334 -18.29 12.04 10.30
CA ILE A 334 -17.96 12.47 8.94
C ILE A 334 -16.45 12.39 8.74
N ILE A 335 -15.66 12.96 9.65
CA ILE A 335 -14.20 13.00 9.57
C ILE A 335 -13.59 11.60 9.62
N GLU A 336 -14.13 10.71 10.46
CA GLU A 336 -13.73 9.29 10.49
C GLU A 336 -13.96 8.59 9.14
N ILE A 337 -15.01 8.96 8.41
CA ILE A 337 -15.34 8.38 7.09
C ILE A 337 -14.54 9.04 5.96
N HIS A 338 -14.35 10.35 6.04
CA HIS A 338 -13.63 11.15 5.05
C HIS A 338 -13.19 12.49 5.69
N PRO A 339 -11.90 12.84 5.65
CA PRO A 339 -11.43 14.16 6.08
C PRO A 339 -12.01 15.23 5.14
N PHE A 340 -13.09 15.88 5.56
CA PHE A 340 -13.86 16.80 4.73
C PHE A 340 -13.78 18.20 5.33
N ALA A 341 -13.17 19.15 4.62
CA ALA A 341 -12.83 20.47 5.14
C ALA A 341 -13.99 21.18 5.86
N ARG A 342 -15.21 21.16 5.29
CA ARG A 342 -16.39 21.76 5.92
C ARG A 342 -16.69 21.16 7.30
N ALA A 343 -16.53 19.84 7.48
CA ALA A 343 -16.77 19.22 8.78
C ALA A 343 -15.75 19.67 9.83
N TYR A 344 -14.50 19.90 9.44
CA TYR A 344 -13.48 20.49 10.31
C TYR A 344 -13.80 21.95 10.66
N SER A 345 -14.27 22.75 9.70
CA SER A 345 -14.75 24.11 9.94
C SER A 345 -15.93 24.13 10.92
N ASP A 346 -16.91 23.26 10.74
CA ASP A 346 -18.08 23.17 11.63
C ASP A 346 -17.68 22.74 13.06
N LEU A 347 -16.74 21.79 13.20
CA LEU A 347 -16.19 21.42 14.51
C LEU A 347 -15.48 22.59 15.18
N THR A 348 -14.71 23.38 14.41
CA THR A 348 -14.01 24.56 14.91
C THR A 348 -14.99 25.54 15.55
N VAL A 349 -16.08 25.86 14.84
CA VAL A 349 -17.12 26.76 15.34
C VAL A 349 -17.74 26.24 16.63
N ILE A 350 -18.15 24.96 16.67
CA ILE A 350 -18.83 24.40 17.84
C ILE A 350 -17.90 24.35 19.06
N TYR A 351 -16.63 23.96 18.89
CA TYR A 351 -15.69 23.93 20.01
C TYR A 351 -15.29 25.33 20.49
N TRP A 352 -15.21 26.31 19.58
CA TRP A 352 -15.00 27.71 19.93
C TRP A 352 -16.13 28.25 20.82
N GLU A 353 -17.39 28.02 20.44
CA GLU A 353 -18.55 28.42 21.25
C GLU A 353 -18.65 27.71 22.61
N LYS A 354 -18.03 26.54 22.73
CA LYS A 354 -17.92 25.78 23.99
C LYS A 354 -16.69 26.15 24.83
N ASP A 355 -15.92 27.16 24.43
CA ASP A 355 -14.68 27.61 25.07
C ASP A 355 -13.57 26.54 25.14
N ASP A 356 -13.61 25.54 24.25
CA ASP A 356 -12.54 24.53 24.08
C ASP A 356 -11.58 24.98 22.97
N ILE A 357 -10.82 26.04 23.27
CA ILE A 357 -9.93 26.72 22.32
C ILE A 357 -8.88 25.75 21.75
N THR A 358 -8.36 24.83 22.57
CA THR A 358 -7.37 23.84 22.12
C THR A 358 -7.92 22.94 21.02
N LYS A 359 -9.16 22.45 21.15
CA LYS A 359 -9.78 21.66 20.08
C LYS A 359 -10.16 22.51 18.88
N ALA A 360 -10.63 23.74 19.08
CA ALA A 360 -10.95 24.64 17.98
C ALA A 360 -9.71 24.91 17.09
N LEU A 361 -8.56 25.24 17.70
CA LEU A 361 -7.29 25.44 16.99
C LEU A 361 -6.80 24.16 16.29
N LYS A 362 -6.98 23.00 16.92
CA LYS A 362 -6.67 21.73 16.24
C LYS A 362 -7.47 21.55 14.96
N TYR A 363 -8.78 21.81 14.98
CA TYR A 363 -9.64 21.58 13.81
C TYR A 363 -9.51 22.68 12.75
N ILE A 364 -9.16 23.91 13.11
CA ILE A 364 -8.88 24.94 12.11
C ILE A 364 -7.61 24.62 11.31
N GLU A 365 -6.58 24.09 11.97
CA GLU A 365 -5.36 23.62 11.28
C GLU A 365 -5.66 22.47 10.31
N GLU A 366 -6.52 21.51 10.71
CA GLU A 366 -6.94 20.41 9.83
C GLU A 366 -7.83 20.86 8.68
N ALA A 367 -8.59 21.95 8.82
CA ALA A 367 -9.39 22.51 7.73
C ALA A 367 -8.54 23.23 6.67
N LEU A 368 -7.37 23.74 7.06
CA LEU A 368 -6.45 24.48 6.19
C LEU A 368 -5.46 23.58 5.44
N LYS A 369 -5.24 22.35 5.91
CA LYS A 369 -4.49 21.30 5.22
C LYS A 369 -5.33 20.69 4.10
#